data_AF-A0A2E2ALU7-F1
#
_entry.id   AF-A0A2E2ALU7-F1
#
_cell.length_a   1.000
_cell.length_b   1.000
_cell.length_c   1.000
_cell.angle_alpha   90.00
_cell.angle_beta   90.00
_cell.angle_gamma   90.00
#
_symmetry.space_group_name_H-M   'P 1'
#
loop_
_entity.id
_entity.type
_entity.pdbx_description
1 polymer ?
#
loop_
_entity_poly.entity_id
_entity_poly.type
_entity_poly.pdbx_seq_one_letter_code
_entity_poly.pdbx_strand_id
1 'polypeptide(L)'
;MIISGARIIVASFLSLGLYFFYWLYITWKHMASEIEGDNHPFWHAMTLNVPVYGFFRMHAHIRTINELAARQSVASTIAPGLAVVLLVLSTVLNFVSFGIANTAAIILITLISTTLITVPMTMAQRVLNLYWGRALSPGIVRYARIGVGELIIVIFGIIGWILLFIPRSVFEQAEASF
;
A
#
# COMPACT_ATOMS: atom_id res chain seq x y z
N MET A 1 -5.99 -8.83 -13.99
CA MET A 1 -5.67 -9.82 -12.92
C MET A 1 -6.35 -9.36 -11.64
N ILE A 2 -7.04 -10.25 -10.91
CA ILE A 2 -7.82 -9.90 -9.71
C ILE A 2 -6.94 -10.06 -8.47
N ILE A 3 -6.86 -9.02 -7.63
CA ILE A 3 -6.26 -9.08 -6.29
C ILE A 3 -7.40 -8.98 -5.27
N SER A 4 -7.53 -9.94 -4.37
CA SER A 4 -8.60 -9.92 -3.37
C SER A 4 -8.36 -8.85 -2.29
N GLY A 5 -9.43 -8.25 -1.78
CA GLY A 5 -9.33 -7.28 -0.67
C GLY A 5 -8.70 -7.89 0.58
N ALA A 6 -9.02 -9.15 0.89
CA ALA A 6 -8.43 -9.87 2.02
C ALA A 6 -6.90 -10.00 1.90
N ARG A 7 -6.38 -10.28 0.70
CA ARG A 7 -4.94 -10.33 0.46
C ARG A 7 -4.28 -8.97 0.70
N ILE A 8 -4.90 -7.89 0.25
CA ILE A 8 -4.39 -6.53 0.50
C ILE A 8 -4.33 -6.26 2.01
N ILE A 9 -5.41 -6.57 2.74
CA ILE A 9 -5.48 -6.35 4.19
C ILE A 9 -4.38 -7.16 4.90
N VAL A 10 -4.34 -8.47 4.68
CA VAL A 10 -3.39 -9.37 5.35
C VAL A 10 -1.95 -8.97 5.03
N ALA A 11 -1.63 -8.73 3.76
CA ALA A 11 -0.29 -8.34 3.36
C ALA A 11 0.11 -6.98 3.93
N SER A 12 -0.80 -5.99 3.98
CA SER A 12 -0.55 -4.70 4.63
C SER A 12 -0.21 -4.83 6.10
N PHE A 13 -1.00 -5.57 6.89
CA PHE A 13 -0.74 -5.68 8.33
C PHE A 13 0.50 -6.53 8.64
N LEU A 14 0.70 -7.64 7.93
CA LEU A 14 1.91 -8.46 8.12
C LEU A 14 3.18 -7.71 7.71
N SER A 15 3.08 -6.78 6.76
CA SER A 15 4.22 -6.00 6.26
C SER A 15 4.44 -4.66 6.97
N LEU A 16 3.74 -4.37 8.08
CA LEU A 16 3.77 -3.06 8.75
C LEU A 16 3.43 -1.88 7.79
N GLY A 17 2.53 -2.11 6.84
CA GLY A 17 2.13 -1.14 5.83
C GLY A 17 3.05 -1.05 4.60
N LEU A 18 4.20 -1.74 4.58
CA LEU A 18 5.12 -1.73 3.44
C LEU A 18 4.51 -2.30 2.14
N TYR A 19 3.48 -3.14 2.25
CA TYR A 19 2.73 -3.64 1.10
C TYR A 19 2.12 -2.53 0.25
N PHE A 20 1.92 -1.33 0.79
CA PHE A 20 1.47 -0.16 0.03
C PHE A 20 2.37 0.15 -1.17
N PHE A 21 3.70 0.09 -1.01
CA PHE A 21 4.64 0.32 -2.10
C PHE A 21 4.54 -0.76 -3.18
N TYR A 22 4.43 -2.02 -2.77
CA TYR A 22 4.25 -3.13 -3.69
C TYR A 22 2.94 -3.03 -4.45
N TRP A 23 1.87 -2.68 -3.75
CA TRP A 23 0.56 -2.51 -4.33
C TRP A 23 0.58 -1.44 -5.41
N LEU A 24 1.16 -0.26 -5.15
CA LEU A 24 1.34 0.77 -6.17
C LEU A 24 2.15 0.26 -7.37
N TYR A 25 3.28 -0.41 -7.11
CA TYR A 25 4.11 -0.96 -8.19
C TYR A 25 3.30 -1.91 -9.08
N ILE A 26 2.58 -2.88 -8.49
CA ILE A 26 1.89 -3.90 -9.27
C ILE A 26 0.65 -3.33 -9.98
N THR A 27 -0.07 -2.40 -9.37
CA THR A 27 -1.23 -1.76 -10.02
C THR A 27 -0.81 -0.85 -11.16
N TRP A 28 0.25 -0.05 -11.00
CA TRP A 28 0.83 0.70 -12.12
C TRP A 28 1.26 -0.23 -13.25
N LYS A 29 1.91 -1.35 -12.93
CA LYS A 29 2.31 -2.34 -13.92
C LYS A 29 1.11 -2.94 -14.66
N HIS A 30 0.03 -3.25 -13.95
CA HIS A 30 -1.18 -3.81 -14.56
C HIS A 30 -1.91 -2.81 -15.46
N MET A 31 -1.92 -1.53 -15.10
CA MET A 31 -2.57 -0.50 -15.92
C MET A 31 -1.68 -0.02 -17.08
N ALA A 32 -0.42 -0.44 -17.16
CA ALA A 32 0.54 0.06 -18.13
C ALA A 32 0.13 -0.11 -19.60
N SER A 33 -0.63 -1.17 -19.91
CA SER A 33 -1.15 -1.40 -21.26
C SER A 33 -2.38 -0.55 -21.60
N GLU A 34 -3.01 0.09 -20.61
CA GLU A 34 -4.30 0.79 -20.76
C GLU A 34 -4.17 2.32 -20.72
N ILE A 35 -2.99 2.82 -20.34
CA ILE A 35 -2.70 4.23 -20.14
C ILE A 35 -1.71 4.69 -21.20
N GLU A 36 -1.96 5.87 -21.78
CA GLU A 36 -1.05 6.49 -22.75
C GLU A 36 0.16 7.11 -22.07
N GLY A 37 1.32 7.03 -22.71
CA GLY A 37 2.58 7.63 -22.27
C GLY A 37 3.52 6.69 -21.51
N ASP A 38 4.69 7.22 -21.14
CA ASP A 38 5.70 6.48 -20.40
C ASP A 38 5.21 6.15 -18.99
N ASN A 39 4.96 4.86 -18.74
CA ASN A 39 4.64 4.36 -17.42
C ASN A 39 5.87 3.66 -16.83
N HIS A 40 6.33 4.17 -15.69
CA HIS A 40 7.45 3.58 -14.94
C HIS A 40 6.97 3.12 -13.55
N PRO A 41 6.39 1.91 -13.43
CA PRO A 41 5.77 1.43 -12.19
C PRO A 41 6.70 1.44 -10.97
N PHE A 42 7.97 1.12 -11.18
CA PHE A 42 8.97 1.15 -10.11
C PHE A 42 9.19 2.57 -9.57
N TRP A 43 9.43 3.54 -10.45
CA TRP A 43 9.61 4.93 -10.04
C TRP A 43 8.33 5.53 -9.44
N HIS A 44 7.17 5.12 -9.93
CA HIS A 44 5.90 5.53 -9.36
C HIS A 44 5.68 5.03 -7.92
N ALA A 45 6.19 3.86 -7.56
CA ALA A 45 6.19 3.39 -6.18
C ALA A 45 7.26 4.10 -5.34
N MET A 46 8.47 4.26 -5.86
CA MET A 46 9.59 4.84 -5.11
C MET A 46 9.42 6.33 -4.81
N THR A 47 8.69 7.06 -5.65
CA THR A 47 8.40 8.49 -5.47
C THR A 47 7.54 8.81 -4.25
N LEU A 48 6.92 7.81 -3.61
CA LEU A 48 6.32 7.97 -2.28
C LEU A 48 7.34 8.35 -1.20
N ASN A 49 8.61 8.01 -1.37
CA ASN A 49 9.68 8.41 -0.45
C ASN A 49 10.12 9.86 -0.65
N VAL A 50 9.69 10.51 -1.73
CA VAL A 50 9.95 11.92 -1.97
C VAL A 50 8.89 12.73 -1.23
N PRO A 51 9.26 13.52 -0.21
CA PRO A 51 8.32 14.29 0.59
C PRO A 51 7.41 15.14 -0.29
N VAL A 52 6.13 15.20 0.06
CA VAL A 52 5.06 15.94 -0.65
C VAL A 52 4.75 15.38 -2.05
N TYR A 53 5.75 15.05 -2.87
CA TYR A 53 5.56 14.50 -4.20
C TYR A 53 4.80 13.16 -4.19
N GLY A 54 5.03 12.32 -3.17
CA GLY A 54 4.25 11.10 -2.94
C GLY A 54 2.74 11.32 -2.86
N PHE A 55 2.28 12.47 -2.34
CA PHE A 55 0.86 12.81 -2.25
C PHE A 55 0.25 13.10 -3.63
N PHE A 56 0.96 13.85 -4.47
CA PHE A 56 0.54 14.07 -5.86
C PHE A 56 0.50 12.77 -6.65
N ARG A 57 1.46 11.86 -6.40
CA ARG A 57 1.49 10.54 -7.03
C ARG A 57 0.32 9.66 -6.57
N MET A 58 -0.05 9.70 -5.31
CA MET A 58 -1.24 9.00 -4.81
C MET A 58 -2.51 9.56 -5.45
N HIS A 59 -2.65 10.89 -5.52
CA HIS A 59 -3.77 11.53 -6.20
C HIS A 59 -3.87 11.06 -7.66
N ALA A 60 -2.77 11.16 -8.40
CA ALA A 60 -2.71 10.75 -9.80
C ALA A 60 -3.07 9.27 -9.98
N HIS A 61 -2.57 8.40 -9.10
CA HIS A 61 -2.87 6.97 -9.17
C HIS A 61 -4.35 6.67 -9.03
N ILE A 62 -5.01 7.24 -8.01
CA ILE A 62 -6.44 7.04 -7.79
C ILE A 62 -7.28 7.68 -8.91
N ARG A 63 -6.86 8.86 -9.40
CA ARG A 63 -7.52 9.50 -10.55
C ARG A 63 -7.48 8.60 -11.77
N THR A 64 -6.32 8.05 -12.12
CA THR A 64 -6.16 7.15 -13.26
C THR A 64 -7.00 5.88 -13.12
N ILE A 65 -7.09 5.29 -11.92
CA ILE A 65 -7.98 4.16 -11.66
C ILE A 65 -9.44 4.53 -11.94
N ASN A 66 -9.88 5.70 -11.46
CA ASN A 66 -11.25 6.18 -11.66
C ASN A 66 -11.55 6.48 -13.14
N GLU A 67 -10.59 7.06 -13.87
CA GLU A 67 -10.71 7.32 -15.31
C GLU A 67 -10.84 6.02 -16.11
N LEU A 68 -10.03 5.00 -15.81
CA LEU A 68 -10.17 3.67 -16.43
C LEU A 68 -11.53 3.05 -16.11
N ALA A 69 -11.95 3.09 -14.85
CA ALA A 69 -13.25 2.58 -14.42
C ALA A 69 -14.42 3.25 -15.16
N ALA A 70 -14.35 4.56 -15.36
CA ALA A 70 -15.37 5.33 -16.08
C ALA A 70 -15.52 4.88 -17.53
N ARG A 71 -14.43 4.48 -18.22
CA ARG A 71 -14.49 3.94 -19.60
C ARG A 71 -15.37 2.69 -19.72
N GLN A 72 -15.61 1.98 -18.62
CA GLN A 72 -16.44 0.77 -18.56
C GLN A 72 -17.69 0.95 -17.67
N SER A 73 -18.09 2.19 -17.42
CA SER A 73 -19.25 2.56 -16.60
C SER A 73 -19.21 1.93 -15.20
N VAL A 74 -18.01 1.81 -14.61
CA VAL A 74 -17.80 1.33 -13.24
C VAL A 74 -17.69 2.55 -12.33
N ALA A 75 -18.54 2.61 -11.30
CA ALA A 75 -18.51 3.70 -10.33
C ALA A 75 -17.24 3.65 -9.46
N SER A 76 -16.57 4.80 -9.30
CA SER A 76 -15.47 4.96 -8.35
C SER A 76 -15.99 4.89 -6.92
N THR A 77 -15.29 4.18 -6.05
CA THR A 77 -15.62 4.09 -4.63
C THR A 77 -14.87 5.11 -3.78
N ILE A 78 -13.79 5.70 -4.31
CA ILE A 78 -12.93 6.63 -3.57
C ILE A 78 -12.53 7.85 -4.40
N ALA A 79 -12.65 9.03 -3.79
CA ALA A 79 -12.17 10.27 -4.37
C ALA A 79 -10.63 10.38 -4.23
N PRO A 80 -9.90 10.82 -5.27
CA PRO A 80 -8.44 10.98 -5.21
C PRO A 80 -7.97 11.86 -4.05
N GLY A 81 -8.67 12.97 -3.79
CA GLY A 81 -8.36 13.86 -2.67
C GLY A 81 -8.51 13.20 -1.30
N LEU A 82 -9.54 12.38 -1.10
CA LEU A 82 -9.73 11.64 0.16
C LEU A 82 -8.58 10.65 0.39
N ALA A 83 -8.14 9.95 -0.66
CA ALA A 83 -7.01 9.02 -0.56
C ALA A 83 -5.71 9.74 -0.15
N VAL A 84 -5.50 10.96 -0.63
CA VAL A 84 -4.37 11.81 -0.20
C VAL A 84 -4.51 12.21 1.26
N VAL A 85 -5.68 12.66 1.70
CA VAL A 85 -5.92 13.04 3.10
C VAL A 85 -5.59 11.87 4.04
N LEU A 86 -6.06 10.66 3.72
CA LEU A 86 -5.76 9.46 4.52
C LEU A 86 -4.26 9.11 4.53
N LEU A 87 -3.58 9.27 3.39
CA LEU A 87 -2.13 9.08 3.31
C LEU A 87 -1.38 10.11 4.15
N VAL A 88 -1.77 11.39 4.09
CA VAL A 88 -1.18 12.47 4.91
C VAL A 88 -1.35 12.16 6.40
N LEU A 89 -2.55 11.76 6.84
CA LEU A 89 -2.80 11.38 8.23
C LEU A 89 -1.91 10.21 8.67
N SER A 90 -1.77 9.18 7.82
CA SER A 90 -0.86 8.05 8.09
C SER A 90 0.60 8.51 8.18
N THR A 91 1.06 9.39 7.29
CA THR A 91 2.42 9.95 7.33
C THR A 91 2.67 10.76 8.59
N VAL A 92 1.73 11.61 9.00
CA VAL A 92 1.84 12.41 10.24
C VAL A 92 1.91 11.51 11.46
N LEU A 93 1.05 10.49 11.56
CA LEU A 93 1.06 9.54 12.66
C LEU A 93 2.39 8.77 12.76
N ASN A 94 2.91 8.28 11.64
CA ASN A 94 4.22 7.63 11.59
C ASN A 94 5.37 8.58 11.96
N PHE A 95 5.28 9.86 11.59
CA PHE A 95 6.29 10.85 11.99
C PHE A 95 6.26 11.11 13.50
N VAL A 96 5.06 11.22 14.09
CA VAL A 96 4.88 11.42 15.54
C VAL A 96 5.38 10.21 16.33
N SER A 97 5.27 8.99 15.79
CA SER A 97 5.71 7.78 16.51
C SER A 97 7.21 7.74 16.82
N PHE A 98 8.05 8.44 16.04
CA PHE A 98 9.49 8.55 16.32
C PHE A 98 9.80 9.23 17.65
N GLY A 99 8.91 10.10 18.14
CA GLY A 99 9.06 10.78 19.43
C GLY A 99 8.53 10.00 20.63
N ILE A 100 7.99 8.80 20.43
CA ILE A 100 7.30 8.03 21.47
C ILE A 100 8.17 6.87 21.95
N ALA A 101 8.38 6.78 23.27
CA ALA A 101 9.11 5.67 23.88
C ALA A 101 8.20 4.46 24.21
N ASN A 102 6.90 4.69 24.39
CA ASN A 102 5.95 3.65 24.78
C ASN A 102 5.66 2.69 23.61
N THR A 103 6.10 1.44 23.73
CA THR A 103 5.91 0.41 22.70
C THR A 103 4.44 0.13 22.35
N ALA A 104 3.54 0.11 23.34
CA ALA A 104 2.13 -0.12 23.10
C ALA A 104 1.50 1.02 22.26
N ALA A 105 1.90 2.27 22.55
CA ALA A 105 1.49 3.42 21.76
C ALA A 105 2.04 3.37 20.33
N ILE A 106 3.31 2.95 20.14
CA ILE A 106 3.89 2.74 18.80
C ILE A 106 3.08 1.69 18.03
N ILE A 107 2.79 0.54 18.64
CA ILE A 107 2.00 -0.53 18.02
C ILE A 107 0.62 0.00 17.61
N LEU A 108 -0.07 0.72 18.50
CA LEU A 108 -1.38 1.29 18.19
C LEU A 108 -1.32 2.27 17.02
N ILE A 109 -0.32 3.16 17.01
CA ILE A 109 -0.10 4.11 15.92
C ILE A 109 0.16 3.37 14.60
N THR A 110 0.99 2.32 14.61
CA THR A 110 1.26 1.49 13.43
C THR A 110 0.00 0.85 12.88
N LEU A 111 -0.86 0.29 13.75
CA LEU A 111 -2.12 -0.32 13.36
C LEU A 111 -3.08 0.70 12.73
N ILE A 112 -3.22 1.88 13.33
CA ILE A 112 -4.06 2.97 12.81
C ILE A 112 -3.51 3.47 11.47
N SER A 113 -2.21 3.75 11.41
CA SER A 113 -1.55 4.27 10.20
C SER A 113 -1.64 3.28 9.04
N THR A 114 -1.50 1.99 9.32
CA THR A 114 -1.67 0.91 8.32
C THR A 114 -3.12 0.83 7.85
N THR A 115 -4.10 0.99 8.75
CA THR A 115 -5.52 1.02 8.39
C THR A 115 -5.82 2.18 7.43
N LEU A 116 -5.32 3.39 7.73
CA LEU A 116 -5.55 4.59 6.93
C LEU A 116 -5.08 4.45 5.47
N ILE A 117 -3.99 3.71 5.21
CA ILE A 117 -3.52 3.43 3.85
C ILE A 117 -4.18 2.20 3.22
N THR A 118 -4.57 1.21 4.02
CA THR A 118 -5.17 -0.03 3.51
C THR A 118 -6.61 0.18 3.03
N VAL A 119 -7.37 1.07 3.67
CA VAL A 119 -8.72 1.46 3.24
C VAL A 119 -8.73 1.96 1.78
N PRO A 120 -7.97 3.01 1.40
CA PRO A 120 -7.97 3.47 0.02
C PRO A 120 -7.45 2.42 -0.96
N MET A 121 -6.47 1.60 -0.57
CA MET A 121 -5.98 0.48 -1.41
C MET A 121 -7.10 -0.53 -1.72
N THR A 122 -7.84 -0.99 -0.69
CA THR A 122 -8.92 -1.97 -0.88
C THR A 122 -10.07 -1.42 -1.71
N MET A 123 -10.44 -0.16 -1.49
CA MET A 123 -11.47 0.53 -2.26
C MET A 123 -11.07 0.66 -3.74
N ALA A 124 -9.85 1.13 -4.02
CA ALA A 124 -9.31 1.26 -5.36
C ALA A 124 -9.14 -0.10 -6.05
N GLN A 125 -8.69 -1.13 -5.33
CA GLN A 125 -8.57 -2.48 -5.87
C GLN A 125 -9.93 -3.05 -6.26
N ARG A 126 -10.98 -2.79 -5.48
CA ARG A 126 -12.34 -3.22 -5.83
C ARG A 126 -12.78 -2.62 -7.17
N VAL A 127 -12.50 -1.33 -7.38
CA VAL A 127 -12.78 -0.63 -8.65
C VAL A 127 -12.00 -1.27 -9.79
N LEU A 128 -10.69 -1.49 -9.62
CA LEU A 128 -9.86 -2.15 -10.63
C LEU A 128 -10.35 -3.57 -10.95
N ASN A 129 -10.72 -4.36 -9.95
CA ASN A 129 -11.22 -5.71 -10.17
C ASN A 129 -12.53 -5.71 -10.97
N LEU A 130 -13.43 -4.76 -10.70
CA LEU A 130 -14.67 -4.57 -11.46
C LEU A 130 -14.37 -4.12 -12.89
N TYR A 131 -13.42 -3.19 -13.08
CA TYR A 131 -12.95 -2.78 -14.40
C TYR A 131 -12.45 -3.98 -15.20
N TRP A 132 -11.52 -4.78 -14.65
CA TRP A 132 -10.99 -5.96 -15.34
C TRP A 132 -12.05 -7.01 -15.65
N GLY A 133 -13.06 -7.16 -14.78
CA GLY A 133 -14.18 -8.06 -15.00
C GLY A 133 -15.09 -7.65 -16.16
N ARG A 134 -15.11 -6.35 -16.53
CA ARG A 134 -15.88 -5.83 -17.67
C ARG A 134 -15.05 -5.65 -18.94
N ALA A 135 -13.81 -5.19 -18.79
CA ALA A 135 -12.92 -4.88 -19.92
C ALA A 135 -12.37 -6.13 -20.61
N LEU A 136 -12.25 -7.26 -19.89
CA LEU A 136 -11.66 -8.50 -20.41
C LEU A 136 -12.72 -9.60 -20.57
N SER A 137 -12.57 -10.42 -21.62
CA SER A 137 -13.48 -11.54 -21.89
C SER A 137 -13.52 -12.55 -20.72
N PRO A 138 -14.69 -13.16 -20.43
CA PRO A 138 -14.82 -14.24 -19.45
C PRO A 138 -13.82 -15.37 -19.76
N GLY A 139 -12.91 -15.67 -18.82
CA GLY A 139 -11.86 -16.69 -18.97
C GLY A 139 -10.42 -16.15 -19.09
N ILE A 140 -10.25 -14.87 -19.45
CA ILE A 140 -8.93 -14.20 -19.43
C ILE A 140 -8.61 -13.70 -18.01
N VAL A 141 -9.64 -13.30 -17.26
CA VAL A 141 -9.48 -12.77 -15.91
C VAL A 141 -9.05 -13.89 -14.96
N ARG A 142 -7.84 -13.76 -14.42
CA ARG A 142 -7.27 -14.70 -13.44
C ARG A 142 -6.94 -14.01 -12.13
N TYR A 143 -7.02 -14.77 -11.05
CA TYR A 143 -6.52 -14.33 -9.75
C TYR A 143 -5.01 -14.12 -9.80
N ALA A 144 -4.59 -13.09 -9.10
CA ALA A 144 -3.19 -12.77 -8.97
C ALA A 144 -2.45 -13.91 -8.26
N ARG A 145 -1.39 -14.47 -8.86
CA ARG A 145 -0.44 -15.29 -8.11
C ARG A 145 0.31 -14.43 -7.09
N ILE A 146 0.74 -15.04 -5.98
CA ILE A 146 1.64 -14.39 -5.04
C ILE A 146 3.00 -14.24 -5.74
N GLY A 147 3.46 -13.01 -5.86
CA GLY A 147 4.75 -12.70 -6.47
C GLY A 147 5.87 -12.81 -5.44
N VAL A 148 7.10 -13.09 -5.90
CA VAL A 148 8.30 -13.14 -5.03
C VAL A 148 8.48 -11.81 -4.27
N GLY A 149 8.23 -10.67 -4.93
CA GLY A 149 8.32 -9.35 -4.29
C GLY A 149 7.32 -9.15 -3.15
N GLU A 150 6.10 -9.71 -3.27
CA GLU A 150 5.12 -9.68 -2.18
C GLU A 150 5.59 -10.50 -0.99
N LEU A 151 6.11 -11.70 -1.23
CA LEU A 151 6.64 -12.58 -0.19
C LEU A 151 7.78 -11.90 0.58
N ILE A 152 8.74 -11.30 -0.14
CA ILE A 152 9.88 -10.60 0.47
C ILE A 152 9.39 -9.47 1.40
N ILE A 153 8.43 -8.66 0.95
CA ILE A 153 7.90 -7.53 1.74
C ILE A 153 7.17 -8.00 2.99
N VAL A 154 6.40 -9.09 2.88
CA VAL A 154 5.74 -9.71 4.04
C VAL A 154 6.75 -10.24 5.04
N ILE A 155 7.82 -10.92 4.58
CA ILE A 155 8.88 -11.42 5.46
C ILE A 155 9.55 -10.28 6.23
N PHE A 156 9.91 -9.18 5.55
CA PHE A 156 10.51 -8.02 6.21
C PHE A 156 9.61 -7.42 7.29
N GLY A 157 8.30 -7.31 7.05
CA GLY A 157 7.41 -6.80 8.10
C GLY A 157 7.19 -7.78 9.24
N ILE A 158 7.19 -9.09 9.00
CA ILE A 158 7.17 -10.09 10.08
C ILE A 158 8.41 -9.94 10.97
N ILE A 159 9.58 -9.76 10.37
CA ILE A 159 10.81 -9.47 11.13
C ILE A 159 10.66 -8.16 11.92
N GLY A 160 10.13 -7.11 11.30
CA GLY A 160 9.86 -5.85 11.99
C GLY A 160 8.91 -5.99 13.18
N TRP A 161 7.85 -6.79 13.04
CA TRP A 161 6.96 -7.13 14.16
C TRP A 161 7.71 -7.82 15.29
N ILE A 162 8.53 -8.83 14.99
CA ILE A 162 9.33 -9.54 16.00
C ILE A 162 10.23 -8.54 16.74
N LEU A 163 10.92 -7.65 16.03
CA LEU A 163 11.79 -6.64 16.62
C LEU A 163 11.04 -5.67 17.54
N LEU A 164 9.79 -5.30 17.20
CA LEU A 164 8.96 -4.44 18.05
C LEU A 164 8.56 -5.10 19.38
N PHE A 165 8.45 -6.43 19.42
CA PHE A 165 8.10 -7.18 20.63
C PHE A 165 9.31 -7.52 21.51
N ILE A 166 10.54 -7.35 21.03
CA ILE A 166 11.74 -7.55 21.84
C ILE A 166 11.91 -6.33 22.78
N PRO A 167 12.03 -6.53 24.11
CA PRO A 167 12.27 -5.43 25.04
C PRO A 167 13.55 -4.66 24.71
N ARG A 168 13.50 -3.32 24.80
CA ARG A 168 14.66 -2.47 24.49
C ARG A 168 15.91 -2.79 25.31
N SER A 169 15.72 -3.25 26.56
CA SER A 169 16.80 -3.67 27.45
C SER A 169 17.68 -4.80 26.90
N VAL A 170 17.15 -5.64 26.01
CA VAL A 170 17.92 -6.70 25.35
C VAL A 170 18.95 -6.12 24.38
N PHE A 171 18.63 -5.01 23.70
CA PHE A 171 19.54 -4.34 22.77
C PHE A 171 20.60 -3.52 23.51
N GLU A 172 20.22 -2.84 24.59
CA GLU A 172 21.15 -2.07 25.43
C GLU A 172 22.21 -2.95 26.11
N GLN A 173 21.85 -4.17 26.52
CA GLN A 173 22.81 -5.14 27.08
C GLN A 173 23.83 -5.63 26.05
N ALA A 174 23.44 -5.75 24.78
CA ALA A 174 24.35 -6.13 23.70
C ALA A 174 25.37 -5.02 23.41
N GLU A 175 24.94 -3.75 23.37
CA GLU A 175 25.84 -2.60 23.17
C GLU A 175 26.81 -2.40 24.33
N ALA A 176 26.39 -2.64 25.58
CA ALA A 176 27.25 -2.54 26.75
C ALA A 176 28.29 -3.68 26.89
N SER A 177 28.24 -4.68 26.02
CA SER A 177 29.13 -5.85 26.03
C SER A 177 30.30 -5.78 25.04
N PHE A 178 30.43 -4.65 24.33
CA PHE A 178 31.56 -4.30 23.44
C PHE A 178 32.33 -3.10 23.99
#